data_AF-A0A921E4D2-F1
#
_entry.id   AF-A0A921E4D2-F1
#
_cell.length_a   1.000
_cell.length_b   1.000
_cell.length_c   1.000
_cell.angle_alpha   90.00
_cell.angle_beta   90.00
_cell.angle_gamma   90.00
#
_symmetry.space_group_name_H-M   'P 1'
#
loop_
_entity.id
_entity.type
_entity.pdbx_description
1 polymer ?
#
loop_
_entity_poly.entity_id
_entity_poly.type
_entity_poly.pdbx_seq_one_letter_code
_entity_poly.pdbx_strand_id
1 'polypeptide(L)'
;MFQRSTILALAFAAALPMALPAPAAAMPMGGSFTGHVDNQAPQVLGPNEVRVQQTASGINSGPGTPFDGAKVQWVETVTLKNGQGPVEGTITLTTPDGSTASAYRGMITTDAQGRVTATGTYRDSAATGAFAGVKGKGTFSVVYSSKTDFSGQWKGDVTLPGQKSSRR
;
A
#
# COMPACT_ATOMS: atom_id res chain seq x y z
N MET A 1 76.80 11.82 31.51
CA MET A 1 76.07 10.69 32.11
C MET A 1 74.65 11.14 32.39
N PHE A 2 73.66 10.31 32.01
CA PHE A 2 72.20 10.42 32.15
C PHE A 2 71.39 11.12 31.02
N GLN A 3 70.76 10.25 30.21
CA GLN A 3 69.57 10.49 29.38
C GLN A 3 68.38 11.00 30.19
N ARG A 4 67.45 11.70 29.51
CA ARG A 4 65.99 11.47 29.65
C ARG A 4 65.23 12.10 28.46
N SER A 5 64.63 11.24 27.65
CA SER A 5 63.66 11.52 26.60
C SER A 5 62.25 11.67 27.20
N THR A 6 61.40 12.60 26.72
CA THR A 6 59.91 12.45 26.76
C THR A 6 59.25 13.49 25.82
N ILE A 7 58.93 13.11 24.58
CA ILE A 7 57.59 12.80 24.01
C ILE A 7 56.67 14.02 23.82
N LEU A 8 56.56 14.45 22.55
CA LEU A 8 55.47 15.28 22.00
C LEU A 8 54.16 14.47 22.04
N ALA A 9 53.14 14.98 22.73
CA ALA A 9 51.78 14.45 22.65
C ALA A 9 51.02 15.14 21.50
N LEU A 10 50.89 14.44 20.37
CA LEU A 10 49.94 14.79 19.30
C LEU A 10 48.54 14.33 19.72
N ALA A 11 47.69 15.28 20.09
CA ALA A 11 46.27 15.02 20.31
C ALA A 11 45.57 14.84 18.96
N PHE A 12 45.33 13.59 18.56
CA PHE A 12 44.42 13.25 17.47
C PHE A 12 42.97 13.39 17.95
N ALA A 13 42.32 14.50 17.59
CA ALA A 13 40.87 14.61 17.68
C ALA A 13 40.23 13.73 16.59
N ALA A 14 39.81 12.52 16.95
CA ALA A 14 39.06 11.65 16.06
C ALA A 14 37.62 12.17 15.90
N ALA A 15 37.36 12.92 14.82
CA ALA A 15 36.01 13.22 14.38
C ALA A 15 35.40 11.94 13.78
N LEU A 16 34.49 11.30 14.52
CA LEU A 16 33.65 10.22 13.99
C LEU A 16 32.73 10.80 12.89
N PRO A 17 32.82 10.37 11.63
CA PRO A 17 31.84 10.75 10.63
C PRO A 17 30.51 10.09 11.01
N MET A 18 29.50 10.89 11.34
CA MET A 18 28.12 10.42 11.43
C MET A 18 27.69 9.96 10.04
N ALA A 19 27.82 8.66 9.77
CA ALA A 19 27.30 8.05 8.56
C ALA A 19 25.77 8.18 8.58
N LEU A 20 25.24 9.11 7.79
CA LEU A 20 23.80 9.22 7.57
C LEU A 20 23.31 7.88 6.99
N PRO A 21 22.22 7.30 7.53
CA PRO A 21 21.67 6.07 6.99
C PRO A 21 21.23 6.31 5.54
N ALA A 22 21.74 5.48 4.62
CA ALA A 22 21.32 5.50 3.23
C ALA A 22 19.81 5.26 3.14
N PRO A 23 19.08 5.97 2.25
CA PRO A 23 17.65 5.75 2.08
C PRO A 23 17.41 4.29 1.64
N ALA A 24 16.44 3.63 2.28
CA ALA A 24 16.00 2.29 1.88
C ALA A 24 15.51 2.34 0.42
N ALA A 25 15.94 1.36 -0.38
CA ALA A 25 15.54 1.25 -1.78
C ALA A 25 14.09 0.74 -1.87
N ALA A 26 13.33 1.29 -2.82
CA ALA A 26 12.01 0.75 -3.15
C ALA A 26 12.19 -0.60 -3.86
N MET A 27 11.42 -1.60 -3.46
CA MET A 27 11.44 -2.95 -4.03
C MET A 27 10.10 -3.25 -4.70
N PRO A 28 10.10 -3.95 -5.85
CA PRO A 28 8.87 -4.38 -6.48
C PRO A 28 8.18 -5.42 -5.57
N MET A 29 6.93 -5.16 -5.24
CA MET A 29 6.06 -6.07 -4.48
C MET A 29 4.71 -6.20 -5.16
N GLY A 30 4.02 -7.30 -4.91
CA GLY A 30 2.69 -7.55 -5.41
C GLY A 30 1.98 -8.63 -4.62
N GLY A 31 0.67 -8.69 -4.79
CA GLY A 31 -0.19 -9.66 -4.14
C GLY A 31 -1.56 -9.72 -4.80
N SER A 32 -2.36 -10.66 -4.33
CA SER A 32 -3.77 -10.79 -4.65
C SER A 32 -4.61 -10.56 -3.39
N PHE A 33 -5.89 -10.24 -3.59
CA PHE A 33 -6.85 -10.21 -2.49
C PHE A 33 -8.18 -10.77 -2.95
N THR A 34 -8.92 -11.31 -1.99
CA THR A 34 -10.36 -11.58 -2.11
C THR A 34 -11.10 -10.62 -1.20
N GLY A 35 -12.28 -10.19 -1.63
CA GLY A 35 -13.10 -9.27 -0.86
C GLY A 35 -14.59 -9.52 -1.03
N HIS A 36 -15.32 -9.08 -0.03
CA HIS A 36 -16.77 -9.11 0.06
C HIS A 36 -17.28 -7.72 0.42
N VAL A 37 -18.30 -7.26 -0.29
CA VAL A 37 -18.97 -5.99 -0.03
C VAL A 37 -19.86 -6.13 1.21
N ASP A 38 -19.55 -5.41 2.27
CA ASP A 38 -20.27 -5.48 3.54
C ASP A 38 -21.49 -4.57 3.55
N ASN A 39 -21.37 -3.38 2.93
CA ASN A 39 -22.44 -2.38 2.90
C ASN A 39 -22.35 -1.51 1.65
N GLN A 40 -23.51 -1.09 1.14
CA GLN A 40 -23.66 -0.15 0.04
C GLN A 40 -24.77 0.84 0.33
N ALA A 41 -24.49 2.12 0.11
CA ALA A 41 -25.46 3.21 0.18
C ALA A 41 -25.55 3.91 -1.19
N PRO A 42 -26.45 3.45 -2.09
CA PRO A 42 -26.65 4.08 -3.39
C PRO A 42 -27.47 5.38 -3.28
N GLN A 43 -27.05 6.40 -4.03
CA GLN A 43 -27.73 7.67 -4.21
C GLN A 43 -27.92 7.90 -5.71
N VAL A 44 -29.17 7.95 -6.17
CA VAL A 44 -29.51 8.28 -7.55
C VAL A 44 -29.24 9.76 -7.79
N LEU A 45 -28.41 10.08 -8.79
CA LEU A 45 -28.07 11.46 -9.16
C LEU A 45 -28.81 11.93 -10.41
N GLY A 46 -29.29 10.99 -11.23
CA GLY A 46 -30.03 11.28 -12.45
C GLY A 46 -30.32 10.01 -13.25
N PRO A 47 -30.85 10.16 -14.48
CA PRO A 47 -31.06 9.03 -15.37
C PRO A 47 -29.74 8.28 -15.61
N ASN A 48 -29.70 6.99 -15.25
CA ASN A 48 -28.53 6.12 -15.37
C ASN A 48 -27.28 6.63 -14.64
N GLU A 49 -27.42 7.51 -13.66
CA GLU A 49 -26.32 8.07 -12.87
C GLU A 49 -26.54 7.81 -11.38
N VAL A 50 -25.58 7.13 -10.75
CA VAL A 50 -25.64 6.73 -9.34
C VAL A 50 -24.29 6.97 -8.68
N ARG A 51 -24.33 7.50 -7.46
CA ARG A 51 -23.19 7.49 -6.54
C ARG A 51 -23.40 6.42 -5.49
N VAL A 52 -22.40 5.61 -5.21
CA VAL A 52 -22.47 4.55 -4.21
C VAL A 52 -21.34 4.77 -3.21
N GLN A 53 -21.68 4.88 -1.93
CA GLN A 53 -20.69 4.71 -0.87
C GLN A 53 -20.67 3.23 -0.48
N GLN A 54 -19.49 2.65 -0.39
CA GLN A 54 -19.31 1.22 -0.18
C GLN A 54 -18.25 0.95 0.88
N THR A 55 -18.49 -0.07 1.69
CA THR A 55 -17.47 -0.71 2.51
C THR A 55 -17.34 -2.17 2.14
N ALA A 56 -16.12 -2.70 2.19
CA ALA A 56 -15.85 -4.10 1.94
C ALA A 56 -14.77 -4.62 2.90
N SER A 57 -14.73 -5.93 3.04
CA SER A 57 -13.76 -6.64 3.88
C SER A 57 -13.20 -7.86 3.16
N GLY A 58 -11.99 -8.29 3.51
CA GLY A 58 -11.29 -9.31 2.74
C GLY A 58 -9.96 -9.72 3.32
N ILE A 59 -9.21 -10.50 2.54
CA ILE A 59 -7.89 -11.03 2.91
C ILE A 59 -6.92 -10.81 1.74
N ASN A 60 -5.73 -10.33 2.06
CA ASN A 60 -4.61 -10.24 1.13
C ASN A 60 -3.81 -11.54 1.17
N SER A 61 -3.41 -12.02 0.01
CA SER A 61 -2.44 -13.10 -0.17
C SER A 61 -1.30 -12.59 -1.04
N GLY A 62 -0.08 -12.69 -0.53
CA GLY A 62 1.11 -12.24 -1.24
C GLY A 62 2.28 -13.07 -0.74
N PRO A 63 2.51 -14.27 -1.29
CA PRO A 63 3.54 -15.18 -0.80
C PRO A 63 4.89 -14.47 -0.69
N GLY A 64 5.48 -14.47 0.50
CA GLY A 64 6.77 -13.83 0.76
C GLY A 64 6.73 -12.31 0.91
N THR A 65 5.55 -11.69 0.94
CA THR A 65 5.37 -10.27 1.28
C THR A 65 5.01 -10.12 2.76
N PRO A 66 5.37 -8.99 3.39
CA PRO A 66 4.98 -8.72 4.78
C PRO A 66 3.47 -8.50 4.96
N PHE A 67 2.70 -8.51 3.87
CA PHE A 67 1.24 -8.32 3.87
C PHE A 67 0.47 -9.63 3.68
N ASP A 68 1.16 -10.78 3.61
CA ASP A 68 0.50 -12.07 3.45
C ASP A 68 -0.43 -12.37 4.64
N GLY A 69 -1.66 -12.79 4.36
CA GLY A 69 -2.69 -13.01 5.38
C GLY A 69 -3.23 -11.74 6.04
N ALA A 70 -2.87 -10.55 5.57
CA ALA A 70 -3.40 -9.30 6.12
C ALA A 70 -4.92 -9.21 5.91
N LYS A 71 -5.63 -8.79 6.96
CA LYS A 71 -7.04 -8.39 6.84
C LYS A 71 -7.12 -7.11 6.04
N VAL A 72 -8.09 -7.04 5.14
CA VAL A 72 -8.27 -5.91 4.26
C VAL A 72 -9.63 -5.27 4.53
N GLN A 73 -9.64 -3.96 4.61
CA GLN A 73 -10.85 -3.15 4.68
C GLN A 73 -10.81 -2.07 3.60
N TRP A 74 -11.94 -1.87 2.93
CA TRP A 74 -12.13 -0.80 1.96
C TRP A 74 -13.23 0.14 2.44
N VAL A 75 -13.00 1.42 2.22
CA VAL A 75 -14.03 2.47 2.30
C VAL A 75 -13.90 3.31 1.05
N GLU A 76 -14.94 3.32 0.21
CA GLU A 76 -14.87 3.93 -1.11
C GLU A 76 -16.15 4.62 -1.54
N THR A 77 -15.98 5.52 -2.51
CA THR A 77 -17.05 6.15 -3.25
C THR A 77 -16.89 5.82 -4.72
N VAL A 78 -17.97 5.36 -5.32
CA VAL A 78 -18.09 5.10 -6.75
C VAL A 78 -19.12 6.07 -7.32
N THR A 79 -18.82 6.67 -8.48
CA THR A 79 -19.84 7.38 -9.26
C THR A 79 -19.94 6.72 -10.62
N LEU A 80 -21.09 6.15 -10.94
CA LEU A 80 -21.34 5.47 -12.21
C LEU A 80 -22.32 6.27 -13.04
N LYS A 81 -21.99 6.42 -14.32
CA LYS A 81 -22.88 6.88 -15.37
C LYS A 81 -22.92 5.82 -16.46
N ASN A 82 -24.11 5.30 -16.76
CA ASN A 82 -24.28 4.17 -17.68
C ASN A 82 -23.39 2.96 -17.31
N GLY A 83 -23.28 2.65 -16.01
CA GLY A 83 -22.51 1.49 -15.51
C GLY A 83 -20.99 1.66 -15.51
N GLN A 84 -20.48 2.86 -15.77
CA GLN A 84 -19.03 3.13 -15.79
C GLN A 84 -18.72 4.44 -15.06
N GLY A 85 -17.54 4.53 -14.44
CA GLY A 85 -17.11 5.79 -13.87
C GLY A 85 -16.05 5.65 -12.78
N PRO A 86 -15.65 6.78 -12.18
CA PRO A 86 -14.55 6.79 -11.23
C PRO A 86 -14.90 6.06 -9.93
N VAL A 87 -13.87 5.42 -9.39
CA VAL A 87 -13.84 4.91 -8.02
C VAL A 87 -12.66 5.53 -7.27
N GLU A 88 -12.89 5.93 -6.03
CA GLU A 88 -11.85 6.41 -5.13
C GLU A 88 -12.13 5.97 -3.71
N GLY A 89 -11.06 5.70 -2.95
CA GLY A 89 -11.22 5.20 -1.61
C GLY A 89 -9.91 5.04 -0.86
N THR A 90 -10.03 4.43 0.32
CA THR A 90 -8.88 4.00 1.12
C THR A 90 -9.00 2.49 1.36
N ILE A 91 -7.90 1.79 1.11
CA ILE A 91 -7.72 0.40 1.49
C ILE A 91 -6.82 0.37 2.73
N THR A 92 -7.18 -0.44 3.73
CA THR A 92 -6.37 -0.66 4.93
C THR A 92 -6.01 -2.14 5.01
N LEU A 93 -4.72 -2.43 5.11
CA LEU A 93 -4.20 -3.78 5.36
C LEU A 93 -3.75 -3.84 6.82
N THR A 94 -4.23 -4.85 7.55
CA THR A 94 -3.94 -5.03 8.97
C THR A 94 -3.34 -6.42 9.22
N THR A 95 -2.19 -6.43 9.88
CA THR A 95 -1.51 -7.62 10.39
C THR A 95 -1.37 -7.52 11.92
N PRO A 96 -0.96 -8.59 12.62
CA PRO A 96 -0.61 -8.48 14.04
C PRO A 96 0.49 -7.46 14.35
N ASP A 97 1.39 -7.22 13.40
CA ASP A 97 2.59 -6.39 13.58
C ASP A 97 2.35 -4.91 13.24
N GLY A 98 1.20 -4.57 12.66
CA GLY A 98 0.84 -3.20 12.29
C GLY A 98 -0.12 -3.12 11.10
N SER A 99 -0.35 -1.89 10.63
CA SER A 99 -1.22 -1.62 9.49
C SER A 99 -0.63 -0.66 8.47
N THR A 100 -1.12 -0.72 7.24
CA THR A 100 -0.90 0.26 6.18
C THR A 100 -2.23 0.70 5.60
N ALA A 101 -2.39 2.00 5.37
CA ALA A 101 -3.51 2.57 4.64
C ALA A 101 -2.99 3.16 3.33
N SER A 102 -3.72 2.91 2.24
CA SER A 102 -3.38 3.41 0.92
C SER A 102 -4.62 4.08 0.30
N ALA A 103 -4.46 5.31 -0.15
CA ALA A 103 -5.46 5.98 -0.95
C ALA A 103 -5.38 5.44 -2.39
N TYR A 104 -6.53 5.17 -3.01
CA TYR A 104 -6.58 4.70 -4.39
C TYR A 104 -7.63 5.44 -5.21
N ARG A 105 -7.38 5.44 -6.53
CA ARG A 105 -8.27 6.01 -7.55
C ARG A 105 -8.22 5.11 -8.79
N GLY A 106 -9.36 4.93 -9.43
CA GLY A 106 -9.49 4.06 -10.59
C GLY A 106 -10.75 4.33 -11.41
N MET A 107 -10.98 3.43 -12.36
CA MET A 107 -12.15 3.40 -13.22
C MET A 107 -12.86 2.06 -13.06
N ILE A 108 -14.17 2.11 -12.81
CA ILE A 108 -15.07 0.95 -12.85
C ILE A 108 -15.72 0.88 -14.22
N THR A 109 -15.80 -0.33 -14.76
CA THR A 109 -16.46 -0.62 -16.03
C THR A 109 -17.34 -1.85 -15.87
N THR A 110 -18.60 -1.72 -16.30
CA THR A 110 -19.53 -2.84 -16.47
C THR A 110 -19.62 -3.18 -17.96
N ASP A 111 -19.29 -4.42 -18.33
CA ASP A 111 -19.39 -4.88 -19.73
C ASP A 111 -20.83 -5.23 -20.11
N ALA A 112 -21.06 -5.53 -21.39
CA ALA A 112 -22.38 -5.90 -21.92
C ALA A 112 -22.93 -7.20 -21.33
N GLN A 113 -22.07 -8.04 -20.74
CA GLN A 113 -22.43 -9.27 -20.04
C GLN A 113 -22.69 -9.03 -18.54
N GLY A 114 -22.63 -7.78 -18.08
CA GLY A 114 -22.84 -7.41 -16.67
C GLY A 114 -21.63 -7.64 -15.77
N ARG A 115 -20.45 -7.94 -16.33
CA ARG A 115 -19.22 -8.14 -15.55
C ARG A 115 -18.66 -6.80 -15.12
N VAL A 116 -18.40 -6.67 -13.82
CA VAL A 116 -17.82 -5.47 -13.24
C VAL A 116 -16.32 -5.65 -13.05
N THR A 117 -15.54 -4.72 -13.56
CA THR A 117 -14.09 -4.65 -13.39
C THR A 117 -13.68 -3.28 -12.90
N ALA A 118 -12.57 -3.21 -12.16
CA ALA A 118 -11.97 -1.94 -11.76
C ALA A 118 -10.46 -1.98 -11.98
N THR A 119 -9.89 -0.90 -12.48
CA THR A 119 -8.44 -0.74 -12.56
C THR A 119 -8.04 0.64 -12.09
N GLY A 120 -6.85 0.77 -11.52
CA GLY A 120 -6.40 2.05 -11.00
C GLY A 120 -5.03 2.04 -10.38
N THR A 121 -4.78 3.08 -9.60
CA THR A 121 -3.53 3.30 -8.88
C THR A 121 -3.77 3.50 -7.39
N TYR A 122 -2.80 3.14 -6.58
CA TYR A 122 -2.80 3.40 -5.15
C TYR A 122 -1.50 4.06 -4.72
N ARG A 123 -1.55 4.72 -3.55
CA ARG A 123 -0.40 5.27 -2.85
C ARG A 123 -0.62 5.16 -1.35
N ASP A 124 0.40 4.71 -0.64
CA ASP A 124 0.36 4.62 0.82
C ASP A 124 0.26 6.01 1.43
N SER A 125 -0.67 6.17 2.35
CA SER A 125 -1.00 7.43 3.02
C SER A 125 -0.70 7.41 4.50
N ALA A 126 -0.77 6.25 5.16
CA ALA A 126 -0.42 6.07 6.56
C ALA A 126 0.06 4.64 6.84
N ALA A 127 0.89 4.48 7.87
CA ALA A 127 1.33 3.17 8.32
C ALA A 127 1.70 3.20 9.81
N THR A 128 1.51 2.08 10.50
CA THR A 128 1.72 1.92 11.95
C THR A 128 2.53 0.66 12.27
N GLY A 129 2.99 0.54 13.52
CA GLY A 129 3.72 -0.65 13.99
C GLY A 129 4.99 -0.91 13.19
N ALA A 130 5.20 -2.18 12.81
CA ALA A 130 6.33 -2.61 11.97
C ALA A 130 6.37 -1.96 10.58
N PHE A 131 5.26 -1.35 10.14
CA PHE A 131 5.17 -0.64 8.87
C PHE A 131 5.34 0.88 8.99
N ALA A 132 5.58 1.41 10.19
CA ALA A 132 5.78 2.86 10.35
C ALA A 132 6.91 3.38 9.44
N GLY A 133 6.56 4.30 8.54
CA GLY A 133 7.50 4.84 7.54
C GLY A 133 7.52 4.11 6.20
N VAL A 134 6.68 3.09 5.99
CA VAL A 134 6.46 2.49 4.68
C VAL A 134 5.99 3.55 3.68
N LYS A 135 6.56 3.48 2.47
CA LYS A 135 6.10 4.26 1.32
C LYS A 135 5.94 3.35 0.12
N GLY A 136 4.72 3.23 -0.36
CA GLY A 136 4.37 2.44 -1.53
C GLY A 136 3.50 3.21 -2.51
N LYS A 137 3.61 2.82 -3.78
CA LYS A 137 2.70 3.24 -4.85
C LYS A 137 2.64 2.15 -5.90
N GLY A 138 1.52 2.04 -6.59
CA GLY A 138 1.37 1.00 -7.59
C GLY A 138 0.05 1.04 -8.34
N THR A 139 -0.27 -0.08 -8.96
CA THR A 139 -1.49 -0.31 -9.73
C THR A 139 -2.27 -1.48 -9.16
N PHE A 140 -3.58 -1.45 -9.34
CA PHE A 140 -4.46 -2.57 -8.99
C PHE A 140 -5.42 -2.91 -10.13
N SER A 141 -5.92 -4.14 -10.11
CA SER A 141 -7.01 -4.62 -10.96
C SER A 141 -7.94 -5.49 -10.14
N VAL A 142 -9.25 -5.34 -10.32
CA VAL A 142 -10.31 -6.08 -9.63
C VAL A 142 -11.31 -6.61 -10.63
N VAL A 143 -11.81 -7.81 -10.38
CA VAL A 143 -12.94 -8.41 -11.08
C VAL A 143 -13.96 -8.90 -10.05
N TYR A 144 -15.22 -8.52 -10.24
CA TYR A 144 -16.32 -9.02 -9.45
C TYR A 144 -16.75 -10.41 -9.96
N SER A 145 -16.81 -11.39 -9.07
CA SER A 145 -17.33 -12.73 -9.35
C SER A 145 -18.83 -12.82 -9.04
N SER A 146 -19.36 -11.95 -8.20
CA SER A 146 -20.78 -11.82 -7.89
C SER A 146 -21.15 -10.34 -7.67
N LYS A 147 -22.38 -10.05 -7.21
CA LYS A 147 -22.78 -8.69 -6.82
C LYS A 147 -22.01 -8.16 -5.60
N THR A 148 -21.48 -9.06 -4.77
CA THR A 148 -20.84 -8.73 -3.49
C THR A 148 -19.42 -9.25 -3.40
N ASP A 149 -19.05 -10.25 -4.20
CA ASP A 149 -17.74 -10.89 -4.12
C ASP A 149 -16.84 -10.44 -5.26
N PHE A 150 -15.58 -10.17 -4.94
CA PHE A 150 -14.57 -9.79 -5.91
C PHE A 150 -13.21 -10.36 -5.58
N SER A 151 -12.36 -10.41 -6.59
CA SER A 151 -10.94 -10.71 -6.45
C SER A 151 -10.12 -9.67 -7.19
N GLY A 152 -8.92 -9.42 -6.69
CA GLY A 152 -8.03 -8.45 -7.30
C GLY A 152 -6.57 -8.78 -7.12
N GLN A 153 -5.76 -8.01 -7.82
CA GLN A 153 -4.31 -8.06 -7.77
C GLN A 153 -3.76 -6.65 -7.69
N TRP A 154 -2.67 -6.50 -6.98
CA TRP A 154 -1.91 -5.25 -6.90
C TRP A 154 -0.43 -5.53 -7.15
N LYS A 155 0.25 -4.51 -7.67
CA LYS A 155 1.69 -4.48 -7.84
C LYS A 155 2.18 -3.06 -7.68
N GLY A 156 3.35 -2.89 -7.08
CA GLY A 156 3.91 -1.57 -6.84
C GLY A 156 5.33 -1.61 -6.31
N ASP A 157 5.92 -0.42 -6.23
CA ASP A 157 7.21 -0.21 -5.62
C ASP A 157 7.01 0.20 -4.17
N VAL A 158 7.62 -0.53 -3.24
CA VAL A 158 7.43 -0.30 -1.80
C VAL A 158 8.77 -0.19 -1.10
N THR A 159 8.91 0.85 -0.28
CA THR A 159 10.06 1.08 0.59
C THR A 159 9.66 0.70 2.01
N LEU A 160 10.25 -0.36 2.56
CA LEU A 160 10.02 -0.79 3.94
C LEU A 160 10.96 -0.05 4.91
N PRO A 161 10.53 0.25 6.14
CA PRO A 161 11.39 0.82 7.16
C PRO A 161 12.52 -0.15 7.53
N GLY A 162 13.74 0.36 7.71
CA GLY A 162 14.86 -0.42 8.26
C GLY A 162 15.54 -1.42 7.32
N GLN A 163 15.10 -1.56 6.06
CA GLN A 163 15.80 -2.36 5.05
C GLN A 163 17.14 -1.70 4.66
N LYS A 164 18.22 -2.11 5.33
CA LYS A 164 19.59 -1.90 4.83
C LYS A 164 19.76 -2.80 3.61
N SER A 165 20.15 -2.21 2.47
CA SER A 165 20.53 -2.96 1.28
C SER A 165 21.54 -4.04 1.67
N SER A 166 21.12 -5.30 1.66
CA SER A 166 22.04 -6.43 1.69
C SER A 166 22.68 -6.46 0.31
N ARG A 167 23.83 -5.79 0.17
CA ARG A 167 24.72 -6.00 -0.98
C ARG A 167 25.25 -7.42 -0.88
N ARG A 168 24.81 -8.28 -1.79
CA ARG A 168 25.49 -9.53 -2.13
C ARG A 168 26.67 -9.23 -3.04
#